data_AF-A0A5K0W9J8-F1
#
_entry.id   AF-A0A5K0W9J8-F1
#
_cell.length_a   1.000
_cell.length_b   1.000
_cell.length_c   1.000
_cell.angle_alpha   90.00
_cell.angle_beta   90.00
_cell.angle_gamma   90.00
#
_symmetry.space_group_name_H-M   'P 1'
#
loop_
_entity.id
_entity.type
_entity.pdbx_description
1 polymer ?
#
loop_
_entity_poly.entity_id
_entity_poly.type
_entity_poly.pdbx_seq_one_letter_code
_entity_poly.pdbx_strand_id
1 'polypeptide(L)'
;EAYSRGEKIDGSGFGTDPGLPDQVSSRADTLTDKPKTAFRCKSCRRVVATQDNVISHTPGEGEACFSWAKRRSGHPFIRADEIECSSIFIEPLKWMKA
;
A
#
# COMPACT_ATOMS: atom_id res chain seq x y z
N GLU A 1 15.69 -16.85 11.09
CA GLU A 1 14.80 -16.09 10.19
C GLU A 1 15.39 -16.15 8.79
N ALA A 2 14.66 -16.71 7.82
CA ALA A 2 15.17 -16.88 6.46
C ALA A 2 15.04 -15.54 5.72
N TYR A 3 16.14 -14.80 5.62
CA TYR A 3 16.27 -13.73 4.65
C TYR A 3 15.93 -14.31 3.26
N SER A 4 14.97 -13.68 2.60
CA SER A 4 14.16 -14.22 1.51
C SER A 4 15.00 -14.81 0.37
N ARG A 5 14.86 -16.12 0.13
CA ARG A 5 15.64 -16.93 -0.83
C ARG A 5 15.35 -16.65 -2.32
N GLY A 6 14.90 -15.44 -2.67
CA GLY A 6 14.57 -15.07 -4.05
C GLY A 6 13.44 -15.92 -4.67
N GLU A 7 12.61 -16.53 -3.84
CA GLU A 7 11.51 -17.37 -4.29
C GLU A 7 10.43 -16.51 -4.93
N LYS A 8 10.04 -16.85 -6.16
CA LYS A 8 9.03 -16.09 -6.90
C LYS A 8 7.68 -16.37 -6.27
N ILE A 9 7.03 -15.33 -5.76
CA ILE A 9 5.63 -15.38 -5.35
C ILE A 9 4.76 -15.77 -6.54
N ASP A 10 4.12 -16.93 -6.44
CA ASP A 10 3.09 -17.34 -7.37
C ASP A 10 1.89 -16.43 -7.15
N GLY A 11 1.46 -15.69 -8.17
CA GLY A 11 0.40 -14.70 -7.96
C GLY A 11 -1.01 -15.30 -7.88
N SER A 12 -1.12 -16.54 -7.39
CA SER A 12 -2.39 -17.18 -7.01
C SER A 12 -3.08 -16.38 -5.88
N GLY A 13 -2.29 -15.79 -4.98
CA GLY A 13 -2.76 -14.92 -3.89
C GLY A 13 -2.90 -13.43 -4.23
N PHE A 14 -2.68 -13.01 -5.48
CA PHE A 14 -2.73 -11.58 -5.82
C PHE A 14 -4.16 -11.09 -5.99
N GLY A 15 -4.44 -9.91 -5.43
CA GLY A 15 -5.73 -9.23 -5.58
C GLY A 15 -6.06 -8.92 -7.04
N THR A 16 -7.34 -8.84 -7.36
CA THR A 16 -7.79 -8.58 -8.75
C THR A 16 -7.39 -7.18 -9.21
N ASP A 17 -7.14 -7.02 -10.51
CA ASP A 17 -6.79 -5.75 -11.12
C ASP A 17 -8.01 -4.81 -11.19
N PRO A 18 -8.01 -3.68 -10.45
CA PRO A 18 -9.15 -2.78 -10.41
C PRO A 18 -9.29 -1.90 -11.67
N GLY A 19 -8.31 -1.93 -12.56
CA GLY A 19 -8.30 -1.14 -13.80
C GLY A 19 -8.86 -1.88 -15.02
N LEU A 20 -9.24 -3.15 -14.90
CA LEU A 20 -9.90 -3.91 -15.97
C LEU A 20 -11.42 -3.81 -15.84
N PRO A 21 -12.15 -3.66 -16.95
CA PRO A 21 -13.60 -3.81 -16.95
C PRO A 21 -13.93 -5.25 -16.59
N ASP A 22 -14.66 -5.43 -15.49
CA ASP A 22 -15.09 -6.74 -15.02
C ASP A 22 -15.90 -7.45 -16.13
N GLN A 23 -15.35 -8.52 -16.69
CA GLN A 23 -16.08 -9.40 -17.60
C GLN A 23 -16.95 -10.34 -16.74
N VAL A 24 -18.05 -9.78 -16.23
CA VAL A 24 -19.30 -10.40 -15.76
C VAL A 24 -19.21 -11.61 -14.81
N SER A 25 -19.66 -11.42 -13.57
CA SER A 25 -20.76 -12.26 -13.02
C SER A 25 -21.46 -11.53 -11.88
N SER A 26 -22.74 -11.26 -12.07
CA SER A 26 -23.67 -10.72 -11.09
C SER A 26 -23.70 -11.58 -9.82
N ARG A 27 -22.93 -11.16 -8.82
CA ARG A 27 -23.29 -11.36 -7.42
C ARG A 27 -23.40 -10.00 -6.77
N ALA A 28 -24.65 -9.59 -6.61
CA ALA A 28 -25.01 -8.45 -5.79
C ALA A 28 -24.67 -8.79 -4.33
N ASP A 29 -23.44 -8.51 -3.92
CA ASP A 29 -23.13 -8.42 -2.50
C ASP A 29 -23.40 -6.98 -2.06
N THR A 30 -24.60 -6.78 -1.51
CA THR A 30 -24.99 -5.60 -0.75
C THR A 30 -24.04 -5.43 0.43
N LEU A 31 -22.97 -4.66 0.24
CA LEU A 31 -22.14 -4.16 1.32
C LEU A 31 -22.15 -2.64 1.23
N THR A 32 -23.01 -2.03 2.03
CA THR A 32 -23.01 -0.61 2.45
C THR A 32 -22.11 0.29 1.62
N ASP A 33 -22.71 1.03 0.70
CA ASP A 33 -22.08 1.93 -0.27
C ASP A 33 -21.50 3.17 0.44
N LYS A 34 -20.46 2.96 1.25
CA LYS A 34 -19.56 4.03 1.65
C LYS A 34 -18.70 4.35 0.44
N PRO A 35 -18.50 5.62 0.07
CA PRO A 35 -17.65 5.98 -1.06
C PRO A 35 -16.25 5.39 -0.84
N LYS A 36 -15.92 4.33 -1.58
CA LYS A 36 -14.61 3.69 -1.50
C LYS A 36 -13.61 4.54 -2.27
N THR A 37 -12.58 5.03 -1.58
CA THR A 37 -11.49 5.77 -2.22
C THR A 37 -10.77 4.87 -3.23
N ALA A 38 -10.56 5.38 -4.45
CA ALA A 38 -9.86 4.69 -5.52
C ALA A 38 -8.61 5.47 -5.95
N PHE A 39 -7.48 4.78 -6.04
CA PHE A 39 -6.21 5.36 -6.46
C PHE A 39 -6.06 5.27 -7.97
N ARG A 40 -5.82 6.42 -8.62
CA ARG A 40 -5.76 6.53 -10.08
C ARG A 40 -4.41 7.08 -10.52
N CYS A 41 -3.88 6.52 -11.61
CA CYS A 41 -2.71 7.10 -12.26
C CYS A 41 -3.03 8.52 -12.75
N LYS A 42 -2.17 9.50 -12.42
CA LYS A 42 -2.38 10.90 -12.82
C LYS A 42 -2.31 11.10 -14.33
N SER A 43 -1.52 10.30 -15.04
CA SER A 43 -1.35 10.38 -16.49
C SER A 43 -2.48 9.66 -17.24
N CYS A 44 -2.60 8.33 -17.10
CA CYS A 44 -3.56 7.54 -17.88
C CYS A 44 -4.93 7.36 -17.22
N ARG A 45 -5.17 7.92 -16.03
CA ARG A 45 -6.43 7.86 -15.25
C ARG A 45 -6.92 6.46 -14.85
N ARG A 46 -6.21 5.41 -15.25
CA ARG A 46 -6.46 4.01 -14.86
C ARG A 46 -6.47 3.87 -13.34
N VAL A 47 -7.43 3.12 -12.81
CA VAL A 47 -7.44 2.71 -11.39
C VAL A 47 -6.34 1.67 -11.18
N VAL A 48 -5.45 1.94 -10.23
CA VAL A 48 -4.31 1.05 -9.91
C VAL A 48 -4.50 0.30 -8.61
N ALA A 49 -5.28 0.85 -7.67
CA ALA A 49 -5.62 0.23 -6.39
C ALA A 49 -6.93 0.84 -5.84
N THR A 50 -7.58 0.13 -4.92
CA THR A 50 -8.70 0.62 -4.10
C THR A 50 -8.26 0.72 -2.64
N GLN A 51 -9.04 1.42 -1.81
CA GLN A 51 -8.79 1.53 -0.37
C GLN A 51 -8.65 0.16 0.32
N ASP A 52 -9.42 -0.83 -0.14
CA ASP A 52 -9.42 -2.20 0.40
C ASP A 52 -8.07 -2.91 0.21
N ASN A 53 -7.24 -2.47 -0.76
CA ASN A 53 -5.91 -3.05 -1.01
C ASN A 53 -4.81 -2.41 -0.16
N VAL A 54 -5.09 -1.31 0.55
CA VAL A 54 -4.08 -0.51 1.27
C VAL A 54 -3.74 -1.14 2.61
N ILE A 55 -2.44 -1.31 2.86
CA ILE A 55 -1.91 -1.79 4.12
C ILE A 55 -1.57 -0.57 5.00
N SER A 56 -2.29 -0.42 6.11
CA SER A 56 -2.03 0.65 7.09
C SER A 56 -0.68 0.44 7.76
N HIS A 57 0.08 1.51 7.92
CA HIS A 57 1.35 1.48 8.65
C HIS A 57 1.51 2.75 9.50
N THR A 58 2.30 2.62 10.56
CA THR A 58 2.76 3.75 11.36
C THR A 58 4.05 4.30 10.75
N PRO A 59 4.15 5.62 10.48
CA PRO A 59 5.41 6.22 10.04
C PRO A 59 6.55 5.90 11.01
N GLY A 60 7.66 5.40 10.49
CA GLY A 60 8.87 5.19 11.29
C GLY A 60 9.60 6.50 11.57
N GLU A 61 10.56 6.50 12.50
CA GLU A 61 11.33 7.70 12.85
C GLU A 61 12.30 8.17 11.73
N GLY A 62 12.30 7.51 10.58
CA GLY A 62 13.03 7.92 9.38
C GLY A 62 14.56 7.96 9.58
N GLU A 63 15.20 8.99 9.03
CA GLU A 63 16.65 9.20 9.10
C GLU A 63 17.17 9.26 10.55
N ALA A 64 16.36 9.77 11.48
CA ALA A 64 16.74 9.84 12.89
C ALA A 64 17.05 8.46 13.48
N CYS A 65 16.42 7.38 12.97
CA CYS A 65 16.74 6.01 13.34
C CYS A 65 18.15 5.55 12.98
N PHE A 66 18.75 6.12 11.95
CA PHE A 66 20.07 5.73 11.46
C PHE A 66 21.17 6.74 11.85
N SER A 67 20.81 7.81 12.57
CA SER A 67 21.78 8.77 13.07
C SER A 67 22.77 8.09 14.04
N TRP A 68 24.06 8.25 13.76
CA TRP A 68 25.14 7.62 14.53
C TRP A 68 25.14 8.01 16.03
N ALA A 69 24.55 9.16 16.37
CA ALA A 69 24.53 9.75 17.70
C ALA A 69 23.42 9.20 18.63
N LYS A 70 22.60 8.25 18.18
CA LYS A 70 21.35 7.83 18.85
C LYS A 70 21.49 7.19 20.25
N ARG A 71 22.71 6.98 20.77
CA ARG A 71 22.88 6.58 22.19
C ARG A 71 22.70 7.73 23.17
N ARG A 72 22.71 8.99 22.74
CA ARG A 72 22.61 10.15 23.65
C ARG A 72 21.83 11.29 23.02
N SER A 73 20.50 11.23 23.11
CA SER A 73 19.56 12.35 23.19
C SER A 73 18.29 12.02 22.42
N GLY A 74 17.16 12.09 23.12
CA GLY A 74 15.85 12.10 22.47
C GLY A 74 15.75 13.36 21.63
N HIS A 75 15.50 13.18 20.32
CA HIS A 75 15.33 14.28 19.39
C HIS A 75 13.93 14.88 19.56
N PRO A 76 13.79 16.15 19.99
CA PRO A 76 12.49 16.72 20.37
C PRO A 76 11.72 17.32 19.19
N PHE A 77 12.20 17.24 17.95
CA PHE A 77 11.65 18.01 16.83
C PHE A 77 10.77 17.26 15.83
N ILE A 78 10.44 15.97 16.05
CA ILE A 78 9.51 15.31 15.13
C ILE A 78 8.08 15.53 15.62
N ARG A 79 7.39 16.51 15.02
CA ARG A 79 5.95 16.69 15.21
C ARG A 79 5.22 15.54 14.55
N ALA A 80 4.49 14.75 15.35
CA ALA A 80 3.71 13.62 14.86
C ALA A 80 2.70 14.01 13.76
N ASP A 81 2.22 15.26 13.78
CA ASP A 81 1.21 15.78 12.85
C ASP A 81 1.76 16.17 11.46
N GLU A 82 3.09 16.19 11.27
CA GLU A 82 3.73 16.54 9.98
C GLU A 82 4.25 15.30 9.21
N ILE A 83 4.10 14.09 9.76
CA ILE A 83 4.65 12.85 9.18
C ILE A 83 3.57 12.08 8.41
N GLU A 84 3.04 12.66 7.33
CA GLU A 84 2.26 11.85 6.39
C GLU A 84 3.21 11.16 5.42
N CYS A 85 3.09 9.83 5.30
CA CYS A 85 3.93 9.07 4.37
C CYS A 85 3.59 9.41 2.92
N SER A 86 4.61 9.73 2.13
CA SER A 86 4.47 10.08 0.71
C SER A 86 4.10 8.90 -0.20
N SER A 87 4.20 7.69 0.33
CA SER A 87 3.99 6.44 -0.39
C SER A 87 2.90 5.62 0.28
N ILE A 88 2.06 4.98 -0.54
CA ILE A 88 1.07 4.00 -0.09
C ILE A 88 1.65 2.59 -0.25
N PHE A 89 1.33 1.71 0.69
CA PHE A 89 1.66 0.30 0.63
C PHE A 89 0.39 -0.47 0.33
N ILE A 90 0.44 -1.36 -0.66
CA ILE A 90 -0.70 -2.16 -1.09
C ILE A 90 -0.33 -3.63 -1.19
N GLU A 91 -1.31 -4.51 -1.01
CA GLU A 91 -1.13 -5.92 -1.31
C GLU A 91 -0.86 -6.14 -2.81
N PRO A 92 -0.07 -7.16 -3.19
CA PRO A 92 0.22 -7.44 -4.59
C PRO A 92 -1.04 -7.68 -5.43
N LEU A 93 -1.12 -7.04 -6.60
CA LEU A 93 -2.26 -7.14 -7.51
C LEU A 93 -1.89 -7.87 -8.81
N LYS A 94 -2.89 -8.48 -9.46
CA LYS A 94 -2.70 -9.28 -10.69
C LYS A 94 -2.00 -8.50 -11.81
N TRP A 95 -2.21 -7.19 -11.92
CA TRP A 95 -1.56 -6.34 -12.93
C TRP A 95 -0.06 -6.15 -12.70
N MET A 96 0.43 -6.44 -11.48
CA MET A 96 1.87 -6.39 -11.15
C MET A 96 2.62 -7.63 -11.62
N LYS A 97 1.92 -8.64 -12.15
CA LYS A 97 2.57 -9.78 -12.81
C LYS A 97 3.17 -9.29 -14.13
N ALA A 98 4.44 -9.64 -14.35
CA ALA A 98 5.12 -9.49 -15.63
C ALA A 98 4.76 -10.65 -16.58
#